data_AF-A0A836IC37-F1
#
_entry.id   AF-A0A836IC37-F1
#
_cell.length_a   1.000
_cell.length_b   1.000
_cell.length_c   1.000
_cell.angle_alpha   90.00
_cell.angle_beta   90.00
_cell.angle_gamma   90.00
#
_symmetry.space_group_name_H-M   'P 1'
#
loop_
_entity.id
_entity.type
_entity.pdbx_description
1 polymer ?
#
loop_
_entity_poly.entity_id
_entity_poly.type
_entity_poly.pdbx_seq_one_letter_code
_entity_poly.pdbx_strand_id
1 'polypeptide(L)'
;MAMPLVASGKTVKEDSELFFAVTRSFSLPGVSSHYAAPHAFGQLMRSRLRQRNRFNHDHHDTFVYIERSKNANVVAYTANLVDAATNEKVVSGIGRQCVLRSDDPVHAYFVNLEPSYVEDRRRKGIEYDCDDLNMLERTLAYGFSATPVNTEDILQYWGRHTPEAFAALQAEWKAGGSVGMPGEGQGSTGDETAAPLSAIALTVESVGAALKTWWAPFHPYISHFVAAPTYPTLILCLPPVAKLVGSSRCSSVAASAEQVPTAPNQGRAADTMEEKPPTVDTTNVTYGSHTEPAEATATSGVLSDEDTVVATIALIDGALSPRDTVVVMVAMVDGQLSVLEKVYVASVEPKHFYQLPKVEYVEVHGTSLETGAPTYEKRRG
;
A
#
# COMPACT_ATOMS: atom_id res chain seq x y z
N MET A 1 -9.65 -3.51 29.48
CA MET A 1 -9.74 -2.80 28.19
C MET A 1 -9.31 -3.79 27.12
N ALA A 2 -10.23 -4.16 26.22
CA ALA A 2 -10.02 -5.20 25.22
C ALA A 2 -9.17 -4.66 24.05
N MET A 3 -8.25 -5.49 23.54
CA MET A 3 -7.29 -5.17 22.48
C MET A 3 -8.00 -4.82 21.17
N PRO A 4 -7.55 -3.82 20.39
CA PRO A 4 -7.95 -3.66 19.00
C PRO A 4 -7.08 -4.59 18.15
N LEU A 5 -7.19 -5.88 18.42
CA LEU A 5 -6.75 -6.90 17.49
C LEU A 5 -7.94 -7.29 16.66
N VAL A 6 -7.87 -6.88 15.40
CA VAL A 6 -8.54 -7.55 14.30
C VAL A 6 -10.03 -7.21 14.16
N ALA A 7 -10.43 -7.05 12.89
CA ALA A 7 -11.76 -6.67 12.48
C ALA A 7 -12.81 -7.71 12.94
N SER A 8 -13.50 -7.45 14.05
CA SER A 8 -14.51 -8.36 14.62
C SER A 8 -13.93 -9.69 15.13
N GLY A 9 -14.40 -10.16 16.29
CA GLY A 9 -13.96 -11.45 16.85
C GLY A 9 -14.18 -12.68 15.96
N LYS A 10 -14.81 -12.54 14.79
CA LYS A 10 -15.19 -13.64 13.88
C LYS A 10 -14.12 -14.00 12.85
N THR A 11 -13.22 -13.08 12.48
CA THR A 11 -12.20 -13.32 11.43
C THR A 11 -10.78 -13.35 11.98
N VAL A 12 -10.63 -13.22 13.31
CA VAL A 12 -9.32 -13.14 14.00
C VAL A 12 -8.40 -14.28 13.61
N LYS A 13 -8.96 -15.48 13.43
CA LYS A 13 -8.20 -16.66 13.05
C LYS A 13 -7.68 -16.51 11.61
N GLU A 14 -8.55 -16.23 10.65
CA GLU A 14 -8.24 -16.10 9.22
C GLU A 14 -7.25 -14.96 8.96
N ASP A 15 -7.45 -13.82 9.63
CA ASP A 15 -6.56 -12.66 9.56
C ASP A 15 -5.16 -12.97 10.10
N SER A 16 -5.12 -13.68 11.22
CA SER A 16 -3.88 -14.12 11.86
C SER A 16 -3.15 -15.17 11.02
N GLU A 17 -3.88 -16.07 10.37
CA GLU A 17 -3.33 -17.07 9.45
C GLU A 17 -2.70 -16.43 8.21
N LEU A 18 -3.34 -15.42 7.61
CA LEU A 18 -2.77 -14.67 6.48
C LEU A 18 -1.46 -13.97 6.89
N PHE A 19 -1.48 -13.25 8.01
CA PHE A 19 -0.29 -12.56 8.51
C PHE A 19 0.85 -13.53 8.86
N PHE A 20 0.51 -14.70 9.42
CA PHE A 20 1.46 -15.77 9.73
C PHE A 20 2.06 -16.37 8.46
N ALA A 21 1.25 -16.62 7.44
CA ALA A 21 1.69 -17.17 6.17
C ALA A 21 2.72 -16.25 5.48
N VAL A 22 2.47 -14.93 5.45
CA VAL A 22 3.43 -13.96 4.89
C VAL A 22 4.72 -13.96 5.70
N THR A 23 4.60 -13.90 7.02
CA THR A 23 5.76 -13.90 7.92
C THR A 23 6.62 -15.15 7.69
N ARG A 24 6.02 -16.34 7.75
CA ARG A 24 6.74 -17.60 7.58
C ARG A 24 7.41 -17.71 6.22
N SER A 25 6.73 -17.29 5.15
CA SER A 25 7.23 -17.50 3.79
C SER A 25 8.36 -16.52 3.41
N PHE A 26 8.33 -15.30 3.94
CA PHE A 26 9.19 -14.23 3.44
C PHE A 26 10.12 -13.59 4.46
N SER A 27 9.84 -13.66 5.76
CA SER A 27 10.73 -13.03 6.75
C SER A 27 11.79 -13.99 7.30
N LEU A 28 11.59 -15.31 7.19
CA LEU A 28 12.51 -16.31 7.71
C LEU A 28 13.78 -16.45 6.86
N PRO A 29 15.00 -16.23 7.41
CA PRO A 29 16.26 -16.37 6.67
C PRO A 29 16.51 -17.76 6.08
N GLY A 30 16.02 -18.82 6.76
CA GLY A 30 16.22 -20.21 6.33
C GLY A 30 15.23 -20.71 5.28
N VAL A 31 14.09 -20.03 5.11
CA VAL A 31 13.05 -20.41 4.13
C VAL A 31 13.18 -19.54 2.87
N SER A 32 13.51 -18.26 3.06
CA SER A 32 13.77 -17.34 1.97
C SER A 32 15.00 -16.49 2.25
N SER A 33 16.17 -17.00 1.83
CA SER A 33 17.42 -16.25 1.91
C SER A 33 17.37 -14.95 1.09
N HIS A 34 16.54 -14.91 0.05
CA HIS A 34 16.41 -13.77 -0.86
C HIS A 34 15.48 -12.66 -0.33
N TYR A 35 14.48 -12.98 0.50
CA TYR A 35 13.44 -12.01 0.90
C TYR A 35 13.43 -11.69 2.40
N ALA A 36 14.33 -12.29 3.19
CA ALA A 36 14.44 -12.03 4.62
C ALA A 36 14.69 -10.55 4.97
N ALA A 37 15.26 -9.77 4.05
CA ALA A 37 15.34 -8.32 4.18
C ALA A 37 14.01 -7.65 3.73
N PRO A 38 13.40 -6.75 4.53
CA PRO A 38 12.17 -6.05 4.15
C PRO A 38 12.28 -5.33 2.79
N HIS A 39 13.44 -4.78 2.47
CA HIS A 39 13.70 -4.13 1.19
C HIS A 39 13.55 -5.10 0.00
N ALA A 40 14.12 -6.30 0.10
CA ALA A 40 14.02 -7.33 -0.93
C ALA A 40 12.58 -7.86 -1.08
N PHE A 41 11.85 -8.01 0.02
CA PHE A 41 10.41 -8.32 -0.04
C PHE A 41 9.62 -7.20 -0.73
N GLY A 42 9.92 -5.93 -0.43
CA GLY A 42 9.32 -4.79 -1.11
C GLY A 42 9.63 -4.71 -2.61
N GLN A 43 10.81 -5.18 -3.04
CA GLN A 43 11.17 -5.31 -4.46
C GLN A 43 10.40 -6.45 -5.13
N LEU A 44 10.31 -7.62 -4.48
CA LEU A 44 9.51 -8.75 -4.96
C LEU A 44 8.07 -8.31 -5.23
N MET A 45 7.44 -7.66 -4.25
CA MET A 45 6.06 -7.19 -4.36
C MET A 45 5.86 -6.25 -5.55
N ARG A 46 6.80 -5.32 -5.76
CA ARG A 46 6.77 -4.42 -6.93
C ARG A 46 6.90 -5.19 -8.25
N SER A 47 7.76 -6.20 -8.31
CA SER A 47 7.92 -7.04 -9.49
C SER A 47 6.68 -7.88 -9.83
N ARG A 48 5.76 -8.06 -8.86
CA ARG A 48 4.50 -8.78 -9.06
C ARG A 48 3.32 -7.86 -9.39
N LEU A 49 3.52 -6.55 -9.36
CA LEU A 49 2.48 -5.59 -9.74
C LEU A 49 2.46 -5.43 -11.26
N ARG A 50 1.25 -5.47 -11.81
CA ARG A 50 1.03 -5.04 -13.20
C ARG A 50 1.02 -3.52 -13.28
N GLN A 51 1.27 -3.02 -14.49
CA GLN A 51 1.18 -1.60 -14.79
C GLN A 51 -0.19 -1.02 -14.38
N ARG A 52 -0.17 0.11 -13.68
CA ARG A 52 -1.35 0.87 -13.26
C ARG A 52 -1.72 1.81 -14.40
N ASN A 53 -2.66 1.38 -15.23
CA ASN A 53 -3.34 2.12 -16.30
C ASN A 53 -4.54 1.27 -16.76
N ARG A 54 -5.25 0.69 -15.80
CA ARG A 54 -6.24 -0.38 -16.04
C ARG A 54 -7.55 0.16 -16.60
N PHE A 55 -7.86 1.41 -16.29
CA PHE A 55 -9.03 2.14 -16.75
C PHE A 55 -8.77 3.65 -16.65
N ASN A 56 -9.65 4.46 -17.27
CA ASN A 56 -9.57 5.92 -17.15
C ASN A 56 -9.71 6.34 -15.68
N HIS A 57 -8.83 7.24 -15.22
CA HIS A 57 -8.71 7.64 -13.82
C HIS A 57 -8.16 6.57 -12.85
N ASP A 58 -7.49 5.52 -13.36
CA ASP A 58 -6.66 4.65 -12.51
C ASP A 58 -5.50 5.48 -11.92
N HIS A 59 -5.50 5.68 -10.60
CA HIS A 59 -4.49 6.49 -9.94
C HIS A 59 -3.27 5.64 -9.61
N HIS A 60 -2.10 6.28 -9.50
CA HIS A 60 -0.90 5.61 -9.00
C HIS A 60 -1.16 4.90 -7.67
N ASP A 61 -2.01 5.45 -6.81
CA ASP A 61 -2.28 4.91 -5.46
C ASP A 61 -3.53 4.01 -5.41
N THR A 62 -4.16 3.75 -6.56
CA THR A 62 -5.24 2.76 -6.68
C THR A 62 -4.63 1.36 -6.68
N PHE A 63 -4.82 0.63 -5.57
CA PHE A 63 -4.14 -0.65 -5.37
C PHE A 63 -5.04 -1.86 -5.69
N VAL A 64 -6.36 -1.71 -5.71
CA VAL A 64 -7.32 -2.74 -6.11
C VAL A 64 -8.60 -2.09 -6.65
N TYR A 65 -9.36 -2.84 -7.45
CA TYR A 65 -10.69 -2.46 -7.90
C TYR A 65 -11.61 -3.67 -7.95
N ILE A 66 -12.91 -3.41 -7.84
CA ILE A 66 -13.98 -4.40 -8.01
C ILE A 66 -14.65 -4.20 -9.37
N GLU A 67 -14.61 -5.23 -10.20
CA GLU A 67 -15.50 -5.40 -11.35
C GLU A 67 -16.83 -5.97 -10.91
N ARG A 68 -17.89 -5.66 -11.67
CA ARG A 68 -19.26 -6.03 -11.33
C ARG A 68 -19.88 -6.85 -12.45
N SER A 69 -20.77 -7.77 -12.10
CA SER A 69 -21.58 -8.49 -13.09
C SER A 69 -22.60 -7.61 -13.84
N LYS A 70 -22.89 -6.42 -13.32
CA LYS A 70 -23.99 -5.57 -13.81
C LYS A 70 -23.64 -4.79 -15.08
N ASN A 71 -22.46 -4.16 -15.11
CA ASN A 71 -22.04 -3.26 -16.17
C ASN A 71 -20.52 -3.10 -16.16
N ALA A 72 -19.97 -2.32 -17.10
CA ALA A 72 -18.54 -2.07 -17.18
C ALA A 72 -17.99 -1.20 -16.04
N ASN A 73 -18.83 -0.59 -15.21
CA ASN A 73 -18.37 0.29 -14.13
C ASN A 73 -17.64 -0.51 -13.05
N VAL A 74 -16.61 0.10 -12.49
CA VAL A 74 -15.80 -0.49 -11.43
C VAL A 74 -15.90 0.32 -10.15
N VAL A 75 -15.58 -0.30 -9.01
CA VAL A 75 -15.30 0.42 -7.77
C VAL A 75 -13.80 0.37 -7.53
N ALA A 76 -13.15 1.54 -7.51
CA ALA A 76 -11.73 1.65 -7.25
C ALA A 76 -11.45 1.92 -5.77
N TYR A 77 -10.35 1.37 -5.25
CA TYR A 77 -9.88 1.59 -3.89
C TYR A 77 -8.51 2.25 -3.94
N THR A 78 -8.45 3.49 -3.49
CA THR A 78 -7.24 4.31 -3.53
C THR A 78 -6.76 4.59 -2.11
N ALA A 79 -5.45 4.47 -1.91
CA ALA A 79 -4.86 4.76 -0.61
C ALA A 79 -4.90 6.25 -0.29
N ASN A 80 -5.38 6.59 0.90
CA ASN A 80 -5.19 7.93 1.46
C ASN A 80 -3.83 7.97 2.15
N LEU A 81 -2.93 8.78 1.61
CA LEU A 81 -1.55 8.86 2.05
C LEU A 81 -1.27 10.15 2.81
N VAL A 82 -0.36 10.05 3.78
CA VAL A 82 0.28 11.19 4.44
C VAL A 82 1.79 11.09 4.26
N ASP A 83 2.46 12.23 4.22
CA ASP A 83 3.92 12.29 4.24
C ASP A 83 4.46 11.69 5.54
N ALA A 84 5.45 10.80 5.43
CA ALA A 84 5.95 10.08 6.60
C ALA A 84 6.66 10.98 7.63
N ALA A 85 7.19 12.14 7.20
CA ALA A 85 7.92 13.06 8.07
C ALA A 85 7.00 14.15 8.64
N THR A 86 6.13 14.74 7.82
CA THR A 86 5.26 15.85 8.26
C THR A 86 3.88 15.41 8.72
N ASN A 87 3.46 14.18 8.38
CA ASN A 87 2.11 13.66 8.59
C ASN A 87 1.01 14.49 7.89
N GLU A 88 1.39 15.31 6.90
CA GLU A 88 0.44 16.07 6.09
C GLU A 88 -0.13 15.21 4.96
N LYS A 89 -1.40 15.44 4.62
CA LYS A 89 -2.06 14.74 3.51
C LYS A 89 -1.33 15.02 2.19
N VAL A 90 -1.05 13.98 1.43
CA VAL A 90 -0.49 14.09 0.08
C VAL A 90 -1.50 13.66 -0.96
N VAL A 91 -1.34 14.16 -2.18
CA VAL A 91 -2.18 13.79 -3.33
C VAL A 91 -1.77 12.41 -3.87
N SER A 92 -0.49 12.05 -3.78
CA SER A 92 0.02 10.78 -4.27
C SER A 92 1.33 10.35 -3.61
N GLY A 93 1.63 9.04 -3.64
CA GLY A 93 2.91 8.46 -3.21
C GLY A 93 4.05 8.57 -4.22
N ILE A 94 3.83 9.14 -5.41
CA ILE A 94 4.86 9.32 -6.44
C ILE A 94 6.02 10.16 -5.91
N GLY A 95 7.24 9.62 -5.98
CA GLY A 95 8.48 10.30 -5.60
C GLY A 95 8.58 10.69 -4.12
N ARG A 96 7.74 10.12 -3.25
CA ARG A 96 7.64 10.48 -1.83
C ARG A 96 7.67 9.26 -0.94
N GLN A 97 8.14 9.46 0.30
CA GLN A 97 8.00 8.48 1.36
C GLN A 97 6.73 8.79 2.14
N CYS A 98 5.71 7.96 1.94
CA CYS A 98 4.40 8.12 2.56
C CYS A 98 4.02 6.90 3.40
N VAL A 99 3.05 7.12 4.29
CA VAL A 99 2.36 6.07 5.04
C VAL A 99 0.85 6.20 4.85
N LEU A 100 0.10 5.12 5.10
CA LEU A 100 -1.36 5.16 5.08
C LEU A 100 -1.87 6.03 6.23
N ARG A 101 -2.84 6.88 5.92
CA ARG A 101 -3.58 7.66 6.92
C ARG A 101 -4.34 6.71 7.85
N SER A 102 -4.13 6.80 9.16
CA SER A 102 -4.63 5.78 10.10
C SER A 102 -6.13 5.81 10.36
N ASP A 103 -6.77 6.98 10.30
CA ASP A 103 -8.20 7.18 10.57
C ASP A 103 -9.09 6.89 9.35
N ASP A 104 -8.56 7.08 8.15
CA ASP A 104 -9.24 6.78 6.90
C ASP A 104 -8.21 6.40 5.83
N PRO A 105 -7.71 5.14 5.86
CA PRO A 105 -6.58 4.69 5.03
C PRO A 105 -6.94 4.47 3.57
N VAL A 106 -8.21 4.24 3.25
CA VAL A 106 -8.64 3.84 1.90
C VAL A 106 -9.92 4.57 1.51
N HIS A 107 -9.87 5.23 0.36
CA HIS A 107 -11.01 5.87 -0.27
C HIS A 107 -11.55 4.99 -1.40
N ALA A 108 -12.82 4.62 -1.29
CA ALA A 108 -13.54 3.84 -2.30
C ALA A 108 -14.52 4.73 -3.08
N TYR A 109 -14.52 4.60 -4.41
CA TYR A 109 -15.38 5.38 -5.32
C TYR A 109 -15.73 4.58 -6.59
N PHE A 110 -16.85 4.92 -7.22
CA PHE A 110 -17.23 4.41 -8.53
C PHE A 110 -16.43 5.08 -9.63
N VAL A 111 -16.09 4.31 -10.66
CA VAL A 111 -15.61 4.82 -11.94
C VAL A 111 -16.60 4.39 -13.01
N ASN A 112 -17.20 5.36 -13.69
CA ASN A 112 -18.15 5.13 -14.77
C ASN A 112 -17.38 4.86 -16.07
N LEU A 113 -17.45 3.62 -16.54
CA LEU A 113 -16.79 3.18 -17.77
C LEU A 113 -17.78 2.85 -18.89
N GLU A 114 -19.07 2.70 -18.56
CA GLU A 114 -20.12 2.43 -19.52
C GLU A 114 -20.32 3.64 -20.46
N PRO A 115 -20.11 3.50 -21.79
CA PRO A 115 -20.13 4.65 -22.71
C PRO A 115 -21.44 5.44 -22.66
N SER A 116 -22.58 4.75 -22.55
CA SER A 116 -23.89 5.39 -22.48
C SER A 116 -24.05 6.30 -21.24
N TYR A 117 -23.46 5.93 -20.10
CA TYR A 117 -23.46 6.76 -18.89
C TYR A 117 -22.53 7.96 -19.04
N VAL A 118 -21.34 7.74 -19.61
CA VAL A 118 -20.37 8.81 -19.86
C VAL A 118 -20.95 9.84 -20.81
N GLU A 119 -21.57 9.43 -21.92
CA GLU A 119 -22.23 10.33 -22.88
C GLU A 119 -23.35 11.17 -22.24
N ASP A 120 -24.19 10.57 -21.40
CA ASP A 120 -25.25 11.30 -20.69
C ASP A 120 -24.68 12.31 -19.68
N ARG A 121 -23.58 11.98 -18.99
CA ARG A 121 -22.86 12.92 -18.11
C ARG A 121 -22.28 14.08 -18.91
N ARG A 122 -21.63 13.82 -20.05
CA ARG A 122 -21.10 14.87 -20.93
C ARG A 122 -22.22 15.78 -21.46
N ARG A 123 -23.40 15.22 -21.79
CA ARG A 123 -24.60 16.00 -22.15
C ARG A 123 -25.05 16.94 -21.00
N LYS A 124 -24.85 16.53 -19.75
CA LYS A 124 -25.13 17.33 -18.55
C LYS A 124 -23.99 18.28 -18.16
N GLY A 125 -22.91 18.34 -18.94
CA GLY A 125 -21.73 19.17 -18.65
C GLY A 125 -20.84 18.62 -17.53
N ILE A 126 -20.99 17.34 -17.16
CA ILE A 126 -20.18 16.69 -16.14
C ILE A 126 -19.01 15.99 -16.84
N GLU A 127 -17.80 16.48 -16.60
CA GLU A 127 -16.56 15.97 -17.20
C GLU A 127 -15.87 14.89 -16.37
N TYR A 128 -16.23 14.78 -15.08
CA TYR A 128 -15.61 13.81 -14.16
C TYR A 128 -16.40 12.50 -14.11
N ASP A 129 -15.71 11.38 -14.28
CA ASP A 129 -16.32 10.04 -14.42
C ASP A 129 -16.36 9.25 -13.12
N CYS A 130 -15.83 9.80 -12.02
CA CYS A 130 -15.86 9.14 -10.72
C CYS A 130 -16.96 9.71 -9.82
N ASP A 131 -17.60 8.84 -9.04
CA ASP A 131 -18.59 9.22 -8.04
C ASP A 131 -18.26 8.60 -6.69
N ASP A 132 -18.47 9.35 -5.62
CA ASP A 132 -18.40 8.80 -4.27
C ASP A 132 -19.45 7.71 -4.05
N LEU A 133 -19.04 6.64 -3.35
CA LEU A 133 -19.99 5.63 -2.90
C LEU A 133 -20.98 6.26 -1.90
N ASN A 134 -22.26 6.06 -2.12
CA ASN A 134 -23.28 6.44 -1.15
C ASN A 134 -23.26 5.49 0.07
N MET A 135 -23.97 5.88 1.13
CA MET A 135 -24.00 5.11 2.39
C MET A 135 -24.43 3.64 2.19
N LEU A 136 -25.39 3.39 1.30
CA LEU A 136 -25.88 2.04 1.03
C LEU A 136 -24.81 1.20 0.32
N GLU A 137 -24.17 1.75 -0.70
CA GLU A 137 -23.09 1.08 -1.44
C GLU A 137 -21.90 0.76 -0.54
N ARG A 138 -21.51 1.70 0.34
CA ARG A 138 -20.48 1.50 1.35
C ARG A 138 -20.85 0.44 2.39
N THR A 139 -22.12 0.24 2.68
CA THR A 139 -22.53 -0.69 3.75
C THR A 139 -22.85 -2.09 3.23
N LEU A 140 -23.29 -2.21 1.97
CA LEU A 140 -23.96 -3.42 1.48
C LEU A 140 -23.23 -4.19 0.39
N ALA A 141 -22.33 -3.55 -0.36
CA ALA A 141 -21.71 -4.22 -1.50
C ALA A 141 -20.22 -3.90 -1.64
N TYR A 142 -19.88 -2.61 -1.67
CA TYR A 142 -18.56 -2.13 -2.06
C TYR A 142 -17.80 -1.48 -0.90
N GLY A 143 -18.34 -1.63 0.31
CA GLY A 143 -17.67 -1.23 1.52
C GLY A 143 -16.35 -1.93 1.72
N PHE A 144 -15.51 -1.26 2.50
CA PHE A 144 -14.17 -1.69 2.81
C PHE A 144 -13.85 -1.28 4.23
N SER A 145 -13.34 -2.22 5.02
CA SER A 145 -12.72 -1.92 6.31
C SER A 145 -11.22 -2.15 6.20
N ALA A 146 -10.45 -1.29 6.85
CA ALA A 146 -9.01 -1.47 7.01
C ALA A 146 -8.64 -1.06 8.44
N THR A 147 -7.98 -1.96 9.15
CA THR A 147 -7.58 -1.77 10.55
C THR A 147 -6.06 -1.95 10.64
N PRO A 148 -5.33 -0.99 11.25
CA PRO A 148 -3.90 -1.12 11.40
C PRO A 148 -3.57 -2.35 12.24
N VAL A 149 -2.53 -3.08 11.83
CA VAL A 149 -2.06 -4.26 12.53
C VAL A 149 -1.10 -3.84 13.64
N ASN A 150 -1.43 -4.20 14.87
CA ASN A 150 -0.48 -4.18 15.96
C ASN A 150 0.31 -5.50 15.98
N THR A 151 1.60 -5.44 15.61
CA THR A 151 2.45 -6.63 15.51
C THR A 151 2.69 -7.30 16.86
N GLU A 152 2.80 -6.55 17.96
CA GLU A 152 3.00 -7.12 19.30
C GLU A 152 1.82 -8.03 19.68
N ASP A 153 0.66 -7.47 19.49
CA ASP A 153 -0.64 -8.07 19.69
C ASP A 153 -0.79 -9.39 18.89
N ILE A 154 -0.42 -9.40 17.60
CA ILE A 154 -0.45 -10.64 16.79
C ILE A 154 0.53 -11.69 17.32
N LEU A 155 1.74 -11.28 17.71
CA LEU A 155 2.73 -12.21 18.26
C LEU A 155 2.25 -12.83 19.57
N GLN A 156 1.60 -12.04 20.43
CA GLN A 156 0.95 -12.55 21.64
C GLN A 156 -0.19 -13.52 21.31
N TYR A 157 -0.99 -13.23 20.28
CA TYR A 157 -2.05 -14.12 19.81
C TYR A 157 -1.47 -15.47 19.38
N TRP A 158 -0.42 -15.50 18.54
CA TRP A 158 0.22 -16.75 18.12
C TRP A 158 0.79 -17.55 19.28
N GLY A 159 1.45 -16.87 20.23
CA GLY A 159 1.97 -17.51 21.43
C GLY A 159 0.90 -18.18 22.29
N ARG A 160 -0.34 -17.67 22.28
CA ARG A 160 -1.46 -18.22 23.06
C ARG A 160 -2.28 -19.25 22.30
N HIS A 161 -2.57 -19.00 21.02
CA HIS A 161 -3.57 -19.77 20.25
C HIS A 161 -2.95 -20.78 19.28
N THR A 162 -1.70 -20.59 18.86
CA THR A 162 -0.99 -21.50 17.96
C THR A 162 0.46 -21.71 18.44
N PRO A 163 0.66 -22.15 19.70
CA PRO A 163 1.99 -22.18 20.33
C PRO A 163 2.96 -23.11 19.61
N GLU A 164 2.48 -24.25 19.09
CA GLU A 164 3.31 -25.22 18.37
C GLU A 164 3.83 -24.66 17.04
N ALA A 165 2.94 -24.04 16.24
CA ALA A 165 3.33 -23.41 14.98
C ALA A 165 4.27 -22.22 15.22
N PHE A 166 4.04 -21.44 16.27
CA PHE A 166 4.92 -20.33 16.62
C PHE A 166 6.28 -20.79 17.15
N ALA A 167 6.32 -21.87 17.94
CA ALA A 167 7.57 -22.49 18.37
C ALA A 167 8.35 -23.05 17.18
N ALA A 168 7.67 -23.65 16.20
CA ALA A 168 8.29 -24.10 14.93
C ALA A 168 8.88 -22.92 14.16
N LEU A 169 8.13 -21.81 14.01
CA LEU A 169 8.62 -20.58 13.38
C LEU A 169 9.89 -20.06 14.08
N GLN A 170 9.89 -20.05 15.41
CA GLN A 170 11.07 -19.63 16.19
C GLN A 170 12.26 -20.57 15.98
N ALA A 171 12.03 -21.89 15.91
CA ALA A 171 13.07 -22.87 15.65
C ALA A 171 13.66 -22.72 14.24
N GLU A 172 12.81 -22.52 13.23
CA GLU A 172 13.21 -22.23 11.84
C GLU A 172 14.09 -20.96 11.77
N TRP A 173 13.72 -19.90 12.50
CA TRP A 173 14.51 -18.67 12.57
C TRP A 173 15.90 -18.90 13.19
N LYS A 174 15.95 -19.68 14.29
CA LYS A 174 17.21 -20.02 14.96
C LYS A 174 18.14 -20.83 14.07
N ALA A 175 17.59 -21.77 13.31
CA ALA A 175 18.36 -22.57 12.36
C ALA A 175 18.90 -21.71 11.21
N GLY A 176 18.08 -20.78 10.67
CA GLY A 176 18.47 -19.90 9.57
C GLY A 176 19.55 -18.87 9.95
N GLY A 177 19.59 -18.42 11.21
CA GLY A 177 20.57 -17.45 11.71
C GLY A 177 21.99 -17.99 11.91
N SER A 178 22.21 -19.30 11.72
CA SER A 178 23.53 -19.94 11.86
C SER A 178 24.33 -20.00 10.55
N VAL A 179 23.84 -19.46 9.44
CA VAL A 179 24.58 -19.40 8.18
C VAL A 179 25.63 -18.29 8.29
N GLY A 180 26.88 -18.70 8.44
CA GLY A 180 28.03 -17.80 8.57
C GLY A 180 28.06 -16.78 7.43
N MET A 181 28.17 -15.50 7.80
CA MET A 181 28.51 -14.43 6.87
C MET A 181 29.76 -14.85 6.07
N PRO A 182 29.75 -14.77 4.73
CA PRO A 182 30.96 -15.03 3.96
C PRO A 182 31.99 -13.97 4.35
N GLY A 183 33.05 -14.40 5.02
CA GLY A 183 34.13 -13.52 5.43
C GLY A 183 34.70 -12.80 4.21
N GLU A 184 34.56 -11.48 4.19
CA GLU A 184 35.40 -10.64 3.35
C GLU A 184 36.86 -10.96 3.68
N GLY A 185 37.62 -11.32 2.65
CA GLY A 185 38.98 -11.81 2.78
C GLY A 185 39.86 -10.83 3.54
N GLN A 186 40.16 -11.14 4.80
CA GLN A 186 41.26 -10.55 5.53
C GLN A 186 42.52 -11.36 5.24
N GLY A 187 43.49 -10.68 4.62
CA GLY A 187 44.84 -11.14 4.48
C GLY A 187 45.41 -11.54 5.84
N SER A 188 45.92 -12.77 5.86
CA SER A 188 46.81 -13.32 6.89
C SER A 188 47.94 -12.36 7.22
N THR A 189 48.11 -12.04 8.52
CA THR A 189 49.29 -12.47 9.32
C THR A 189 49.11 -12.08 10.80
N GLY A 190 49.26 -13.04 11.70
CA GLY A 190 49.79 -12.81 13.05
C GLY A 190 48.83 -12.91 14.24
N ASP A 191 48.79 -14.12 14.83
CA ASP A 191 48.77 -14.44 16.27
C ASP A 191 47.85 -13.67 17.26
N GLU A 192 46.87 -14.40 17.81
CA GLU A 192 46.55 -14.57 19.25
C GLU A 192 45.06 -14.92 19.46
N THR A 193 44.83 -16.17 19.85
CA THR A 193 43.73 -16.70 20.68
C THR A 193 42.47 -15.83 20.85
N ALA A 194 41.70 -15.64 19.78
CA ALA A 194 40.34 -15.13 19.87
C ALA A 194 39.35 -16.30 19.95
N ALA A 195 38.64 -16.41 21.07
CA ALA A 195 37.56 -17.37 21.26
C ALA A 195 36.53 -17.24 20.12
N PRO A 196 35.95 -18.37 19.63
CA PRO A 196 34.91 -18.30 18.61
C PRO A 196 33.75 -17.45 19.15
N LEU A 197 33.34 -16.46 18.36
CA LEU A 197 32.15 -15.64 18.65
C LEU A 197 30.97 -16.59 18.77
N SER A 198 30.58 -16.83 20.03
CA SER A 198 29.50 -17.71 20.42
C SER A 198 28.23 -17.27 19.71
N ALA A 199 27.56 -18.22 19.04
CA ALA A 199 26.23 -18.06 18.50
C ALA A 199 25.34 -17.40 19.57
N ILE A 200 24.98 -16.14 19.36
CA ILE A 200 24.06 -15.43 20.26
C ILE A 200 22.78 -16.24 20.23
N ALA A 201 22.48 -16.90 21.34
CA ALA A 201 21.27 -17.70 21.50
C ALA A 201 20.07 -16.76 21.32
N LEU A 202 19.46 -16.80 20.13
CA LEU A 202 18.23 -16.09 19.84
C LEU A 202 17.17 -16.53 20.86
N THR A 203 16.84 -15.62 21.79
CA THR A 203 15.76 -15.79 22.77
C THR A 203 14.40 -15.56 22.10
N VAL A 204 13.30 -15.96 22.73
CA VAL A 204 11.93 -15.68 22.23
C VAL A 204 11.72 -14.17 22.03
N GLU A 205 12.25 -13.36 22.94
CA GLU A 205 12.22 -11.89 22.86
C GLU A 205 12.96 -11.35 21.63
N SER A 206 14.05 -12.02 21.21
CA SER A 206 14.81 -11.64 20.01
C SER A 206 14.03 -11.88 18.71
N VAL A 207 13.21 -12.94 18.62
CA VAL A 207 12.39 -13.23 17.43
C VAL A 207 11.24 -12.23 17.33
N GLY A 208 10.56 -11.95 18.43
CA GLY A 208 9.50 -10.94 18.45
C GLY A 208 10.01 -9.54 18.04
N ALA A 209 11.18 -9.15 18.56
CA ALA A 209 11.84 -7.90 18.15
C ALA A 209 12.21 -7.90 16.66
N ALA A 210 12.82 -8.99 16.16
CA ALA A 210 13.19 -9.11 14.75
C ALA A 210 11.98 -9.00 13.82
N LEU A 211 10.86 -9.66 14.17
CA LEU A 211 9.62 -9.60 13.39
C LEU A 211 9.00 -8.20 13.38
N LYS A 212 9.01 -7.50 14.52
CA LYS A 212 8.57 -6.09 14.58
C LYS A 212 9.43 -5.21 13.68
N THR A 213 10.74 -5.35 13.75
CA THR A 213 11.67 -4.61 12.89
C THR A 213 11.45 -4.94 11.41
N TRP A 214 11.14 -6.20 11.09
CA TRP A 214 10.86 -6.63 9.71
C TRP A 214 9.57 -6.03 9.16
N TRP A 215 8.49 -5.99 9.97
CA TRP A 215 7.19 -5.47 9.56
C TRP A 215 7.09 -3.94 9.60
N ALA A 216 7.91 -3.26 10.41
CA ALA A 216 7.85 -1.81 10.63
C ALA A 216 7.82 -0.96 9.35
N PRO A 217 8.60 -1.26 8.28
CA PRO A 217 8.59 -0.43 7.08
C PRO A 217 7.25 -0.45 6.33
N PHE A 218 6.44 -1.50 6.47
CA PHE A 218 5.26 -1.72 5.62
C PHE A 218 3.96 -1.16 6.18
N HIS A 219 3.90 -0.85 7.48
CA HIS A 219 2.70 -0.37 8.17
C HIS A 219 1.45 -1.20 7.82
N PRO A 220 1.41 -2.49 8.17
CA PRO A 220 0.37 -3.41 7.71
C PRO A 220 -1.03 -3.03 8.19
N TYR A 221 -2.03 -3.20 7.32
CA TYR A 221 -3.46 -3.12 7.67
C TYR A 221 -4.16 -4.41 7.27
N ILE A 222 -4.98 -4.96 8.16
CA ILE A 222 -5.91 -6.03 7.80
C ILE A 222 -7.17 -5.38 7.24
N SER A 223 -7.67 -5.92 6.13
CA SER A 223 -8.84 -5.40 5.47
C SER A 223 -9.82 -6.46 5.01
N HIS A 224 -11.09 -6.06 4.93
CA HIS A 224 -12.19 -6.89 4.48
C HIS A 224 -13.08 -6.13 3.52
N PHE A 225 -13.51 -6.81 2.46
CA PHE A 225 -14.57 -6.32 1.59
C PHE A 225 -15.93 -6.68 2.18
N VAL A 226 -16.90 -5.78 2.06
CA VAL A 226 -18.29 -6.11 2.44
C VAL A 226 -18.85 -7.28 1.63
N ALA A 227 -18.47 -7.38 0.34
CA ALA A 227 -18.88 -8.50 -0.52
C ALA A 227 -18.25 -9.85 -0.13
N ALA A 228 -17.18 -9.85 0.65
CA ALA A 228 -16.47 -11.07 1.07
C ALA A 228 -15.90 -10.88 2.51
N PRO A 229 -16.76 -10.79 3.53
CA PRO A 229 -16.37 -10.35 4.87
C PRO A 229 -15.50 -11.37 5.62
N THR A 230 -15.43 -12.61 5.16
CA THR A 230 -14.57 -13.68 5.71
C THR A 230 -13.32 -13.92 4.86
N TYR A 231 -13.07 -13.06 3.87
CA TYR A 231 -11.89 -13.13 3.02
C TYR A 231 -10.87 -12.11 3.51
N PRO A 232 -9.89 -12.52 4.34
CA PRO A 232 -8.91 -11.61 4.89
C PRO A 232 -8.00 -11.10 3.78
N THR A 233 -7.65 -9.82 3.84
CA THR A 233 -6.65 -9.21 2.97
C THR A 233 -5.70 -8.37 3.79
N LEU A 234 -4.46 -8.24 3.33
CA LEU A 234 -3.40 -7.49 4.00
C LEU A 234 -2.94 -6.36 3.09
N ILE A 235 -3.20 -5.11 3.49
CA ILE A 235 -2.68 -3.92 2.81
C ILE A 235 -1.29 -3.62 3.36
N LEU A 236 -0.33 -3.39 2.45
CA LEU A 236 1.03 -2.99 2.78
C LEU A 236 1.38 -1.70 2.04
N CYS A 237 1.97 -0.76 2.76
CA CYS A 237 2.52 0.48 2.21
C CYS A 237 4.01 0.29 1.99
N LEU A 238 4.43 0.04 0.76
CA LEU A 238 5.83 -0.24 0.42
C LEU A 238 6.62 1.08 0.33
N PRO A 239 7.65 1.30 1.16
CA PRO A 239 8.47 2.51 1.09
C PRO A 239 9.33 2.52 -0.18
N PRO A 240 9.81 3.68 -0.64
CA PRO A 240 10.74 3.79 -1.76
C PRO A 240 11.96 2.85 -1.61
N VAL A 241 12.39 2.27 -2.72
CA VAL A 241 13.48 1.28 -2.81
C VAL A 241 14.82 1.95 -3.14
N ALA A 242 14.80 3.01 -3.94
CA ALA A 242 15.97 3.79 -4.28
C ALA A 242 16.32 4.73 -3.13
N LYS A 243 17.61 4.84 -2.80
CA LYS A 243 18.09 5.89 -1.88
C LYS A 243 17.75 7.25 -2.50
N LEU A 244 17.07 8.10 -1.73
CA LEU A 244 16.89 9.50 -2.09
C LEU A 244 18.29 10.15 -2.08
N VAL A 245 18.98 10.17 -3.22
CA VAL A 245 20.26 10.86 -3.34
C VAL A 245 19.98 12.35 -3.10
N GLY A 246 20.57 12.88 -2.03
CA GLY A 246 20.12 14.09 -1.36
C GLY A 246 19.88 15.29 -2.27
N SER A 247 18.64 15.79 -2.25
CA SER A 247 18.32 17.16 -2.66
C SER A 247 18.74 18.14 -1.55
N SER A 248 20.05 18.22 -1.30
CA SER A 248 20.66 19.34 -0.60
C SER A 248 20.90 20.47 -1.60
N ARG A 249 19.83 21.19 -1.94
CA ARG A 249 19.93 22.56 -2.45
C ARG A 249 18.85 23.40 -1.77
N CYS A 250 19.15 23.78 -0.53
CA CYS A 250 18.67 25.05 0.01
C CYS A 250 19.13 26.17 -0.93
N SER A 251 18.23 26.64 -1.78
CA SER A 251 18.37 27.91 -2.46
C SER A 251 17.65 28.96 -1.61
N SER A 252 18.38 29.52 -0.65
CA SER A 252 18.04 30.80 -0.05
C SER A 252 18.14 31.88 -1.12
N VAL A 253 17.01 32.30 -1.70
CA VAL A 253 16.93 33.60 -2.35
C VAL A 253 16.52 34.60 -1.29
N ALA A 254 17.54 35.28 -0.78
CA ALA A 254 17.41 36.44 0.07
C ALA A 254 16.62 37.54 -0.66
N ALA A 255 15.70 38.12 0.09
CA ALA A 255 15.04 39.36 -0.26
C ALA A 255 16.07 40.46 -0.56
N SER A 256 15.97 41.06 -1.74
CA SER A 256 16.49 42.41 -2.00
C SER A 256 15.29 43.31 -2.20
N ALA A 257 15.00 44.07 -1.16
CA ALA A 257 14.08 45.18 -1.17
C ALA A 257 14.76 46.36 -1.88
N GLU A 258 14.20 46.83 -2.98
CA GLU A 258 14.44 48.18 -3.48
C GLU A 258 13.23 49.05 -3.11
N GLN A 259 13.49 49.99 -2.20
CA GLN A 259 12.65 51.13 -1.87
C GLN A 259 12.79 52.21 -2.96
N VAL A 260 11.67 52.80 -3.38
CA VAL A 260 11.60 54.22 -3.83
C VAL A 260 10.22 54.80 -3.42
N PRO A 261 10.10 56.09 -3.02
CA PRO A 261 9.16 56.51 -1.98
C PRO A 261 8.07 57.54 -2.39
N THR A 262 7.11 57.71 -1.47
CA THR A 262 6.31 58.93 -1.13
C THR A 262 5.14 59.38 -2.01
N ALA A 263 3.92 59.40 -1.44
CA ALA A 263 3.25 60.64 -1.00
C ALA A 263 1.93 60.33 -0.22
N PRO A 264 1.52 61.15 0.76
CA PRO A 264 0.43 60.86 1.68
C PRO A 264 -0.89 61.52 1.25
N ASN A 265 -2.03 60.95 1.64
CA ASN A 265 -3.20 61.79 1.90
C ASN A 265 -4.15 61.22 2.97
N GLN A 266 -4.70 62.17 3.71
CA GLN A 266 -5.43 62.05 4.97
C GLN A 266 -6.84 61.47 4.82
N GLY A 267 -7.30 60.82 5.90
CA GLY A 267 -8.58 61.20 6.51
C GLY A 267 -9.74 60.21 6.41
N ARG A 268 -10.09 59.64 7.58
CA ARG A 268 -11.40 59.81 8.26
C ARG A 268 -12.18 58.53 8.59
N ALA A 269 -12.52 58.48 9.88
CA ALA A 269 -13.67 57.87 10.56
C ALA A 269 -13.78 56.34 10.71
N ALA A 270 -14.12 56.00 11.95
CA ALA A 270 -14.46 54.70 12.49
C ALA A 270 -15.73 54.13 11.87
N ASP A 271 -15.80 52.79 11.78
CA ASP A 271 -16.96 52.08 12.32
C ASP A 271 -16.61 50.63 12.64
N THR A 272 -17.15 50.19 13.77
CA THR A 272 -17.04 48.88 14.37
C THR A 272 -17.96 47.90 13.64
N MET A 273 -17.42 46.82 13.08
CA MET A 273 -18.18 45.57 12.91
C MET A 273 -17.28 44.37 13.17
N GLU A 274 -17.73 43.57 14.13
CA GLU A 274 -17.20 42.29 14.55
C GLU A 274 -17.55 41.27 13.45
N GLU A 275 -16.59 40.99 12.56
CA GLU A 275 -16.78 40.06 11.45
C GLU A 275 -16.29 38.65 11.84
N LYS A 276 -17.26 37.73 11.85
CA LYS A 276 -17.13 36.30 12.16
C LYS A 276 -16.19 35.63 11.12
N PRO A 277 -15.26 34.74 11.51
CA PRO A 277 -14.34 34.14 10.54
C PRO A 277 -15.10 33.22 9.55
N PRO A 278 -14.68 33.18 8.28
CA PRO A 278 -15.36 32.38 7.26
C PRO A 278 -15.16 30.90 7.54
N THR A 279 -16.25 30.17 7.37
CA THR A 279 -16.32 28.71 7.40
C THR A 279 -15.55 28.19 6.19
N VAL A 280 -14.52 27.37 6.42
CA VAL A 280 -13.73 26.75 5.35
C VAL A 280 -14.58 25.66 4.70
N ASP A 281 -15.06 25.93 3.50
CA ASP A 281 -15.70 24.94 2.62
C ASP A 281 -14.60 24.03 2.04
N THR A 282 -14.38 22.88 2.67
CA THR A 282 -13.56 21.78 2.12
C THR A 282 -14.43 20.86 1.26
N THR A 283 -14.67 21.21 0.00
CA THR A 283 -14.87 20.23 -1.08
C THR A 283 -14.56 20.89 -2.41
N ASN A 284 -13.40 20.53 -2.99
CA ASN A 284 -13.08 20.55 -4.43
C ASN A 284 -11.56 20.41 -4.56
N VAL A 285 -11.05 19.18 -4.35
CA VAL A 285 -9.71 18.84 -4.80
C VAL A 285 -9.83 18.55 -6.30
N THR A 286 -9.58 19.57 -7.11
CA THR A 286 -9.45 19.43 -8.56
C THR A 286 -8.12 18.71 -8.83
N TYR A 287 -8.21 17.46 -9.27
CA TYR A 287 -7.03 16.67 -9.63
C TYR A 287 -6.47 17.14 -10.98
N GLY A 288 -5.14 17.22 -11.07
CA GLY A 288 -4.41 17.81 -12.19
C GLY A 288 -4.67 17.12 -13.53
N SER A 289 -4.56 17.90 -14.60
CA SER A 289 -4.66 17.44 -15.98
C SER A 289 -3.51 16.48 -16.33
N HIS A 290 -3.87 15.36 -16.95
CA HIS A 290 -2.95 14.35 -17.46
C HIS A 290 -2.14 14.93 -18.64
N THR A 291 -0.82 14.81 -18.59
CA THR A 291 0.05 15.01 -19.78
C THR A 291 0.43 13.61 -20.28
N GLU A 292 0.07 13.29 -21.52
CA GLU A 292 0.48 12.03 -22.16
C GLU A 292 2.03 11.93 -22.23
N PRO A 293 2.62 10.76 -21.94
CA PRO A 293 4.06 10.58 -22.08
C PRO A 293 4.45 10.53 -23.57
N ALA A 294 5.45 11.34 -23.95
CA ALA A 294 6.03 11.36 -25.28
C ALA A 294 6.77 10.05 -25.61
N GLU A 295 6.75 9.65 -26.90
CA GLU A 295 7.47 8.49 -27.41
C GLU A 295 8.97 8.55 -27.08
N ALA A 296 9.47 7.51 -26.39
CA ALA A 296 10.87 7.42 -25.99
C ALA A 296 11.76 7.08 -27.19
N THR A 297 12.71 7.97 -27.50
CA THR A 297 13.79 7.72 -28.46
C THR A 297 14.91 6.93 -27.78
N ALA A 298 15.23 5.74 -28.30
CA ALA A 298 16.26 4.86 -27.75
C ALA A 298 17.67 5.50 -27.85
N THR A 299 18.34 5.68 -26.71
CA THR A 299 19.76 6.12 -26.67
C THR A 299 20.61 4.94 -26.21
N SER A 300 21.52 4.46 -27.06
CA SER A 300 22.43 3.38 -26.74
C SER A 300 23.64 3.92 -25.97
N GLY A 301 23.81 3.49 -24.72
CA GLY A 301 24.97 3.77 -23.89
C GLY A 301 25.21 2.60 -22.94
N VAL A 302 26.44 2.10 -22.90
CA VAL A 302 26.87 1.00 -22.02
C VAL A 302 27.08 1.56 -20.61
N LEU A 303 26.29 1.13 -19.62
CA LEU A 303 26.41 1.54 -18.22
C LEU A 303 26.60 0.29 -17.34
N SER A 304 27.63 0.32 -16.50
CA SER A 304 28.16 -0.82 -15.74
C SER A 304 27.76 -0.81 -14.26
N ASP A 305 26.57 -0.33 -13.93
CA ASP A 305 26.11 -0.23 -12.53
C ASP A 305 24.78 -0.96 -12.36
N GLU A 306 24.69 -1.92 -11.45
CA GLU A 306 23.48 -2.76 -11.29
C GLU A 306 22.24 -1.94 -10.90
N ASP A 307 22.42 -0.86 -10.11
CA ASP A 307 21.36 0.10 -9.79
C ASP A 307 20.83 0.82 -11.05
N THR A 308 21.69 1.00 -12.06
CA THR A 308 21.31 1.61 -13.34
C THR A 308 20.59 0.61 -14.24
N VAL A 309 20.96 -0.68 -14.18
CA VAL A 309 20.28 -1.74 -14.92
C VAL A 309 18.86 -1.95 -14.40
N VAL A 310 18.65 -1.94 -13.07
CA VAL A 310 17.31 -2.04 -12.45
C VAL A 310 16.45 -0.81 -12.81
N ALA A 311 17.03 0.40 -12.78
CA ALA A 311 16.33 1.61 -13.21
C ALA A 311 15.98 1.59 -14.71
N THR A 312 16.83 1.00 -15.54
CA THR A 312 16.62 0.90 -17.00
C THR A 312 15.55 -0.15 -17.34
N ILE A 313 15.53 -1.30 -16.65
CA ILE A 313 14.46 -2.30 -16.81
C ILE A 313 13.11 -1.73 -16.35
N ALA A 314 13.09 -0.94 -15.27
CA ALA A 314 11.87 -0.29 -14.81
C ALA A 314 11.30 0.74 -15.80
N LEU A 315 12.18 1.42 -16.56
CA LEU A 315 11.80 2.39 -17.60
C LEU A 315 11.24 1.74 -18.88
N ILE A 316 11.52 0.47 -19.15
CA ILE A 316 11.15 -0.19 -20.41
C ILE A 316 9.75 -0.82 -20.35
N ASP A 317 9.28 -1.26 -19.18
CA ASP A 317 8.02 -2.02 -19.04
C ASP A 317 6.90 -1.32 -18.26
N GLY A 318 6.97 0.00 -18.05
CA GLY A 318 5.96 0.72 -17.27
C GLY A 318 5.93 0.29 -15.80
N ALA A 319 7.06 -0.16 -15.27
CA ALA A 319 7.20 -0.57 -13.88
C ALA A 319 7.13 0.66 -12.96
N LEU A 320 6.58 0.47 -11.76
CA LEU A 320 6.48 1.52 -10.75
C LEU A 320 7.87 2.05 -10.39
N SER A 321 8.01 3.37 -10.25
CA SER A 321 9.31 3.97 -9.99
C SER A 321 9.83 3.52 -8.62
N PRO A 322 11.14 3.22 -8.49
CA PRO A 322 11.71 2.82 -7.21
C PRO A 322 11.73 3.95 -6.19
N ARG A 323 11.38 5.19 -6.58
CA ARG A 323 11.27 6.36 -5.69
C ARG A 323 9.87 6.53 -5.11
N ASP A 324 8.91 5.72 -5.54
CA ASP A 324 7.52 5.89 -5.19
C ASP A 324 7.16 5.02 -3.98
N THR A 325 6.35 5.58 -3.09
CA THR A 325 5.60 4.77 -2.14
C THR A 325 4.50 4.04 -2.90
N VAL A 326 4.47 2.71 -2.78
CA VAL A 326 3.51 1.88 -3.50
C VAL A 326 2.64 1.13 -2.48
N VAL A 327 1.33 1.29 -2.58
CA VAL A 327 0.39 0.51 -1.76
C VAL A 327 -0.01 -0.76 -2.51
N VAL A 328 -0.03 -1.89 -1.82
CA VAL A 328 -0.40 -3.20 -2.36
C VAL A 328 -1.35 -3.92 -1.43
N MET A 329 -2.11 -4.87 -1.98
CA MET A 329 -2.96 -5.76 -1.20
C MET A 329 -2.52 -7.21 -1.44
N VAL A 330 -2.43 -7.99 -0.37
CA VAL A 330 -2.05 -9.41 -0.40
C VAL A 330 -3.20 -10.25 0.13
N ALA A 331 -3.40 -11.42 -0.48
CA ALA A 331 -4.36 -12.40 -0.02
C ALA A 331 -3.89 -13.83 -0.30
N MET A 332 -4.54 -14.80 0.33
CA MET A 332 -4.44 -16.21 -0.03
C MET A 332 -5.43 -16.52 -1.15
N VAL A 333 -4.93 -16.68 -2.38
CA VAL A 333 -5.73 -17.00 -3.57
C VAL A 333 -5.41 -18.44 -3.99
N ASP A 334 -6.39 -19.32 -3.89
CA ASP A 334 -6.26 -20.76 -4.20
C ASP A 334 -5.07 -21.41 -3.47
N GLY A 335 -4.93 -21.09 -2.18
CA GLY A 335 -3.86 -21.62 -1.34
C GLY A 335 -2.49 -20.96 -1.55
N GLN A 336 -2.38 -19.93 -2.40
CA GLN A 336 -1.11 -19.24 -2.67
C GLN A 336 -1.14 -17.77 -2.21
N LEU A 337 -0.09 -17.32 -1.54
CA LEU A 337 0.11 -15.90 -1.25
C LEU A 337 0.29 -15.13 -2.55
N SER A 338 -0.60 -14.18 -2.80
CA SER A 338 -0.68 -13.45 -4.06
C SER A 338 -0.84 -11.95 -3.82
N VAL A 339 -0.22 -11.11 -4.67
CA VAL A 339 -0.62 -9.71 -4.79
C VAL A 339 -1.96 -9.67 -5.50
N LEU A 340 -2.95 -9.04 -4.88
CA LEU A 340 -4.28 -8.90 -5.43
C LEU A 340 -4.28 -7.84 -6.53
N GLU A 341 -4.87 -8.17 -7.68
CA GLU A 341 -4.95 -7.27 -8.83
C GLU A 341 -6.35 -6.70 -9.00
N LYS A 342 -7.36 -7.58 -8.94
CA LYS A 342 -8.77 -7.24 -9.06
C LYS A 342 -9.65 -8.26 -8.35
N VAL A 343 -10.85 -7.81 -8.05
CA VAL A 343 -11.93 -8.65 -7.54
C VAL A 343 -13.12 -8.51 -8.47
N TYR A 344 -13.81 -9.59 -8.78
CA TYR A 344 -15.07 -9.56 -9.51
C TYR A 344 -16.19 -9.96 -8.56
N VAL A 345 -17.25 -9.16 -8.51
CA VAL A 345 -18.42 -9.43 -7.67
C VAL A 345 -19.62 -9.67 -8.56
N ALA A 346 -20.14 -10.90 -8.51
CA ALA A 346 -21.44 -11.23 -9.06
C ALA A 346 -22.51 -11.02 -7.99
N SER A 347 -23.45 -10.13 -8.26
CA SER A 347 -24.60 -9.92 -7.40
C SER A 347 -25.91 -9.99 -8.18
N VAL A 348 -26.96 -10.41 -7.48
CA VAL A 348 -28.34 -10.39 -7.96
C VAL A 348 -29.02 -9.17 -7.42
N GLU A 349 -29.61 -8.39 -8.32
CA GLU A 349 -30.40 -7.25 -7.93
C GLU A 349 -31.71 -7.69 -7.28
N PRO A 350 -32.09 -7.02 -6.19
CA PRO A 350 -33.37 -7.28 -5.56
C PRO A 350 -34.51 -6.89 -6.51
N LYS A 351 -35.58 -7.69 -6.54
CA LYS A 351 -36.79 -7.35 -7.31
C LYS A 351 -37.57 -6.20 -6.69
N HIS A 352 -37.32 -5.91 -5.41
CA HIS A 352 -38.01 -4.87 -4.64
C HIS A 352 -37.01 -4.01 -3.88
N PHE A 353 -37.26 -2.71 -3.80
CA PHE A 353 -36.34 -1.72 -3.20
C PHE A 353 -35.97 -1.97 -1.72
N TYR A 354 -36.74 -2.79 -1.00
CA TYR A 354 -36.49 -3.15 0.40
C TYR A 354 -35.66 -4.44 0.57
N GLN A 355 -35.40 -5.17 -0.52
CA GLN A 355 -34.51 -6.33 -0.50
C GLN A 355 -33.08 -5.84 -0.75
N LEU A 356 -32.11 -6.41 -0.04
CA LEU A 356 -30.70 -6.08 -0.23
C LEU A 356 -30.14 -6.85 -1.43
N PRO A 357 -29.20 -6.27 -2.20
CA PRO A 357 -28.45 -7.01 -3.20
C PRO A 357 -27.80 -8.24 -2.56
N LYS A 358 -27.92 -9.39 -3.22
CA LYS A 358 -27.29 -10.63 -2.76
C LYS A 358 -26.05 -10.89 -3.59
N VAL A 359 -24.89 -11.03 -2.94
CA VAL A 359 -23.68 -11.53 -3.60
C VAL A 359 -23.87 -13.02 -3.87
N GLU A 360 -23.74 -13.44 -5.13
CA GLU A 360 -23.78 -14.86 -5.49
C GLU A 360 -22.42 -15.50 -5.34
N TYR A 361 -21.40 -14.82 -5.85
CA TYR A 361 -20.02 -15.24 -5.76
C TYR A 361 -19.09 -14.05 -5.96
N VAL A 362 -17.87 -14.24 -5.49
CA VAL A 362 -16.74 -13.35 -5.68
C VAL A 362 -15.62 -14.13 -6.37
N GLU A 363 -15.01 -13.53 -7.37
CA GLU A 363 -13.79 -14.04 -7.99
C GLU A 363 -12.63 -13.13 -7.64
N VAL A 364 -11.52 -13.72 -7.22
CA VAL A 364 -10.35 -13.03 -6.71
C VAL A 364 -9.20 -13.34 -7.67
N HIS A 365 -8.61 -12.30 -8.26
CA HIS A 365 -7.52 -12.44 -9.21
C HIS A 365 -6.26 -11.79 -8.67
N GLY A 366 -5.15 -12.50 -8.74
CA GLY A 366 -3.87 -12.00 -8.28
C GLY A 366 -2.69 -12.54 -9.07
N THR A 367 -1.51 -12.22 -8.58
CA THR A 367 -0.24 -12.78 -9.04
C THR A 367 0.50 -13.38 -7.85
N SER A 368 0.86 -14.66 -7.95
CA SER A 368 1.58 -15.42 -6.94
C SER A 368 2.89 -14.72 -6.56
N LEU A 369 3.14 -14.55 -5.27
CA LEU A 369 4.39 -13.96 -4.78
C LEU A 369 5.58 -14.84 -5.10
N GLU A 370 5.42 -16.14 -4.91
CA GLU A 370 6.48 -17.13 -5.11
C GLU A 370 6.82 -17.28 -6.60
N THR A 371 5.81 -17.57 -7.43
CA THR A 371 6.06 -17.96 -8.83
C THR A 371 5.94 -16.80 -9.82
N GLY A 372 5.22 -15.73 -9.47
CA GLY A 372 4.83 -14.69 -10.42
C GLY A 372 3.75 -15.12 -11.41
N ALA A 373 3.20 -16.33 -11.29
CA ALA A 373 2.11 -16.80 -12.13
C ALA A 373 0.78 -16.16 -11.70
N PRO A 374 -0.17 -15.98 -12.63
CA PRO A 374 -1.52 -15.51 -12.28
C PRO A 374 -2.23 -16.53 -11.38
N THR A 375 -2.93 -16.04 -10.36
CA THR A 375 -3.75 -16.83 -9.43
C THR A 375 -5.21 -16.43 -9.53
N TYR A 376 -6.10 -17.39 -9.26
CA TYR A 376 -7.54 -17.22 -9.38
C TYR A 376 -8.27 -18.06 -8.34
N GLU A 377 -9.23 -17.46 -7.65
CA GLU A 377 -10.12 -18.17 -6.74
C GLU A 377 -11.55 -17.67 -6.87
N LYS A 378 -12.52 -18.60 -6.91
CA LYS A 378 -13.95 -18.29 -6.91
C LYS A 378 -14.59 -18.77 -5.61
N ARG A 379 -15.18 -17.84 -4.85
CA ARG A 379 -15.91 -18.13 -3.61
C ARG A 379 -17.38 -17.82 -3.74
N ARG A 380 -18.24 -18.65 -3.17
CA ARG A 380 -19.67 -18.34 -3.04
C ARG A 380 -19.87 -17.35 -1.90
N GLY A 381 -20.70 -16.34 -2.14
CA GLY A 381 -21.03 -15.27 -1.19
C GLY A 381 -21.99 -15.70 -0.09
#